data_AF-T1DIG2-F1
#
_entry.id   AF-T1DIG2-F1
#
_cell.length_a   1.000
_cell.length_b   1.000
_cell.length_c   1.000
_cell.angle_alpha   90.00
_cell.angle_beta   90.00
_cell.angle_gamma   90.00
#
_symmetry.space_group_name_H-M   'P 1'
#
loop_
_entity.id
_entity.type
_entity.pdbx_description
1 polymer ?
#
loop_
_entity_poly.entity_id
_entity_poly.type
_entity_poly.pdbx_seq_one_letter_code
_entity_poly.pdbx_strand_id
1 'polypeptide(L)'
;MTSTLSFDPELLRRYDRPGPRYTSYPTAPQFTPAFSEADLREHIGRSNAHGRALSIYAHMPFCANPCFYCACNRVITRDAARAER
;
A
#
# COMPACT_ATOMS: atom_id res chain seq x y z
N MET A 1 -11.79 24.33 -16.40
CA MET A 1 -12.28 24.24 -15.01
C MET A 1 -11.11 24.49 -14.07
N THR A 2 -10.84 25.74 -13.74
CA THR A 2 -9.90 26.11 -12.67
C THR A 2 -10.69 26.19 -11.38
N SER A 3 -10.79 25.07 -10.67
CA SER A 3 -11.27 25.10 -9.28
C SER A 3 -10.14 25.67 -8.43
N THR A 4 -10.30 26.91 -7.98
CA THR A 4 -9.44 27.51 -6.96
C THR A 4 -9.80 26.85 -5.64
N LEU A 5 -8.92 26.00 -5.13
CA LEU A 5 -9.05 25.44 -3.78
C LEU A 5 -9.03 26.62 -2.79
N SER A 6 -10.15 26.83 -2.08
CA SER A 6 -10.25 27.82 -1.01
C SER A 6 -9.70 27.22 0.29
N PHE A 7 -8.82 27.94 0.97
CA PHE A 7 -8.26 27.53 2.25
C PHE A 7 -9.16 28.00 3.40
N ASP A 8 -9.77 27.06 4.11
CA ASP A 8 -10.56 27.31 5.32
C ASP A 8 -9.87 26.69 6.54
N PRO A 9 -9.21 27.50 7.39
CA PRO A 9 -8.50 27.00 8.57
C PRO A 9 -9.40 26.32 9.60
N GLU A 10 -10.65 26.78 9.73
CA GLU A 10 -11.61 26.23 10.70
C GLU A 10 -12.09 24.85 10.26
N LEU A 11 -12.30 24.68 8.94
CA LEU A 11 -12.64 23.39 8.35
C LEU A 11 -11.52 22.37 8.57
N LEU A 12 -10.27 22.76 8.32
CA LEU A 12 -9.11 21.88 8.55
C LEU A 12 -8.98 21.49 10.02
N ARG A 13 -9.07 22.46 10.94
CA ARG A 13 -9.03 22.17 12.39
C ARG A 13 -10.15 21.25 12.86
N ARG A 14 -11.34 21.31 12.23
CA ARG A 14 -12.46 20.40 12.56
C ARG A 14 -12.16 18.94 12.19
N TYR A 15 -11.50 18.71 11.05
CA TYR A 15 -11.31 17.38 10.47
C TYR A 15 -9.87 16.84 10.55
N ASP A 16 -8.93 17.59 11.11
CA ASP A 16 -7.58 17.12 11.45
C ASP A 16 -7.63 16.11 12.61
N ARG A 17 -8.10 14.91 12.28
CA ARG A 17 -8.27 13.79 13.19
C ARG A 17 -7.72 12.52 12.52
N PRO A 18 -7.22 11.55 13.30
CA PRO A 18 -6.83 10.26 12.76
C PRO A 18 -7.97 9.62 11.95
N GLY A 19 -7.71 9.32 10.69
CA GLY A 19 -8.67 8.72 9.77
C GLY A 19 -8.09 7.50 9.06
N PRO A 20 -8.95 6.66 8.46
CA PRO A 20 -8.50 5.52 7.67
C PRO A 20 -7.68 5.98 6.46
N ARG A 21 -6.60 5.24 6.17
CA ARG A 21 -5.84 5.46 4.94
C ARG A 21 -6.55 4.75 3.78
N TYR A 22 -7.05 5.52 2.82
CA TYR A 22 -7.68 5.00 1.61
C TYR A 22 -6.63 4.70 0.54
N THR A 23 -5.86 3.63 0.72
CA THR A 23 -4.87 3.15 -0.27
C THR A 23 -5.47 2.17 -1.28
N SER A 24 -6.59 1.54 -0.94
CA SER A 24 -7.34 0.62 -1.79
C SER A 24 -8.82 0.57 -1.36
N TYR A 25 -9.67 0.04 -2.22
CA TYR A 25 -11.06 -0.30 -1.89
C TYR A 25 -11.43 -1.69 -2.44
N PRO A 26 -11.91 -2.62 -1.60
CA PRO A 26 -11.98 -2.54 -0.14
C PRO A 26 -10.59 -2.38 0.53
N THR A 27 -10.58 -1.92 1.78
CA THR A 27 -9.34 -1.68 2.53
C THR A 27 -8.76 -2.98 3.10
N ALA A 28 -7.47 -2.99 3.46
CA ALA A 28 -6.77 -4.18 3.96
C ALA A 28 -7.45 -4.92 5.14
N PRO A 29 -8.14 -4.26 6.10
CA PRO A 29 -8.91 -4.95 7.13
C PRO A 29 -10.02 -5.88 6.62
N GLN A 30 -10.41 -5.76 5.35
CA GLN A 30 -11.38 -6.65 4.70
C GLN A 30 -10.72 -7.92 4.14
N PHE A 31 -9.40 -8.06 4.20
CA PHE A 31 -8.71 -9.27 3.76
C PHE A 31 -9.00 -10.41 4.73
N THR A 32 -9.39 -11.56 4.20
CA THR A 32 -9.71 -12.75 4.99
C THR A 32 -8.87 -13.94 4.53
N PRO A 33 -8.60 -14.92 5.40
CA PRO A 33 -7.94 -16.17 5.02
C PRO A 33 -8.76 -17.06 4.07
N ALA A 34 -10.02 -16.71 3.77
CA ALA A 34 -10.89 -17.50 2.91
C ALA A 34 -10.51 -17.37 1.42
N PHE A 35 -9.78 -16.31 1.04
CA PHE A 35 -9.28 -16.15 -0.33
C PHE A 35 -8.24 -17.22 -0.64
N SER A 36 -8.52 -18.04 -1.64
CA SER A 36 -7.77 -19.24 -1.96
C SER A 36 -6.85 -19.07 -3.17
N GLU A 37 -5.98 -20.05 -3.39
CA GLU A 37 -5.18 -20.13 -4.61
C GLU A 37 -6.07 -20.26 -5.88
N ALA A 38 -7.21 -20.96 -5.79
CA ALA A 38 -8.13 -21.12 -6.90
C ALA A 38 -8.70 -19.76 -7.34
N ASP A 39 -9.10 -18.93 -6.37
CA ASP A 39 -9.57 -17.56 -6.62
C ASP A 39 -8.49 -16.71 -7.30
N LEU A 40 -7.23 -16.81 -6.83
CA LEU A 40 -6.11 -16.11 -7.44
C LEU A 40 -5.92 -16.50 -8.92
N ARG A 41 -5.95 -17.79 -9.23
CA ARG A 41 -5.79 -18.29 -10.61
C ARG A 41 -6.92 -17.81 -11.52
N GLU A 42 -8.16 -17.82 -11.03
CA GLU A 42 -9.31 -17.27 -11.76
C GLU A 42 -9.10 -15.78 -12.09
N HIS A 43 -8.70 -14.98 -11.09
CA HIS A 43 -8.47 -13.55 -11.28
C HIS A 43 -7.33 -13.25 -12.27
N ILE A 44 -6.25 -14.03 -12.25
CA ILE A 44 -5.15 -13.94 -13.23
C ILE A 44 -5.67 -14.26 -14.63
N GLY A 45 -6.45 -15.33 -14.80
CA GLY A 45 -7.05 -15.70 -16.08
C GLY A 45 -7.93 -14.58 -16.66
N ARG A 46 -8.78 -13.98 -15.82
CA ARG A 46 -9.59 -12.81 -16.18
C ARG A 46 -8.72 -11.62 -16.58
N SER A 47 -7.69 -11.29 -15.80
CA SER A 47 -6.79 -10.17 -16.10
C SER A 47 -6.08 -10.34 -17.44
N ASN A 48 -5.62 -11.55 -17.75
CA ASN A 48 -4.98 -11.89 -19.02
C ASN A 48 -5.95 -11.73 -20.20
N ALA A 49 -7.20 -12.18 -20.05
CA ALA A 49 -8.23 -12.01 -21.07
C ALA A 49 -8.57 -10.53 -21.34
N HIS A 50 -8.47 -9.65 -20.33
CA HIS A 50 -8.62 -8.21 -20.49
C HIS A 50 -7.44 -7.53 -21.19
N GLY A 51 -6.30 -8.21 -21.39
CA GLY A 51 -5.16 -7.69 -22.15
C GLY A 51 -4.47 -6.46 -21.56
N ARG A 52 -4.58 -6.24 -20.24
CA ARG A 52 -3.96 -5.09 -19.56
C ARG A 52 -2.44 -5.24 -19.49
N ALA A 53 -1.72 -4.11 -19.56
CA ALA A 53 -0.28 -4.11 -19.33
C ALA A 53 0.07 -4.62 -17.92
N LEU A 54 1.12 -5.43 -17.83
CA LEU A 54 1.60 -5.97 -16.57
C LEU A 54 2.33 -4.89 -15.78
N SER A 55 1.94 -4.69 -14.52
CA SER A 55 2.67 -3.89 -13.54
C SER A 55 3.23 -4.81 -12.47
N ILE A 56 4.52 -4.69 -12.17
CA ILE A 56 5.23 -5.55 -11.21
C ILE A 56 5.59 -4.71 -9.99
N TYR A 57 5.28 -5.24 -8.80
CA TYR A 57 5.70 -4.69 -7.52
C TYR A 57 6.67 -5.65 -6.83
N ALA A 58 7.81 -5.12 -6.39
CA ALA A 58 8.80 -5.84 -5.59
C ALA A 58 9.02 -5.10 -4.27
N HIS A 59 8.87 -5.79 -3.15
CA HIS A 59 9.07 -5.20 -1.82
C HIS A 59 10.52 -5.39 -1.36
N MET A 60 11.25 -4.31 -1.11
CA MET A 60 12.60 -4.33 -0.56
C MET A 60 12.56 -3.90 0.92
N PRO A 61 12.56 -4.84 1.88
CA PRO A 61 12.26 -4.53 3.27
C PRO A 61 13.47 -4.03 4.07
N PHE A 62 14.69 -4.05 3.55
CA PHE A 62 15.89 -3.85 4.36
C PHE A 62 16.27 -2.37 4.51
N CYS A 63 16.54 -1.94 5.74
CA CYS A 63 17.07 -0.61 6.03
C CYS A 63 18.29 -0.70 6.97
N ALA A 64 19.34 0.07 6.70
CA ALA A 64 20.56 0.09 7.52
C ALA A 64 20.34 0.70 8.93
N ASN A 65 19.44 1.67 9.02
CA ASN A 65 19.21 2.46 10.23
C ASN A 65 17.71 2.64 10.52
N PRO A 66 17.33 2.78 11.80
CA PRO A 66 15.96 3.08 12.18
C PRO A 66 15.64 4.56 11.93
N CYS A 67 14.57 4.81 11.18
CA CYS A 67 13.91 6.13 11.16
C CYS A 67 12.72 6.09 12.11
N PHE A 68 12.71 6.93 13.15
CA PHE A 68 11.68 6.91 14.21
C PHE A 68 10.28 7.27 13.73
N TYR A 69 10.15 7.96 12.60
CA TYR A 69 8.86 8.32 11.99
C TYR A 69 8.28 7.23 11.07
N CYS A 70 9.06 6.21 10.70
CA CYS A 70 8.68 5.30 9.62
C CYS A 70 7.94 4.06 10.13
N ALA A 71 6.79 3.79 9.51
CA ALA A 71 5.88 2.68 9.81
C ALA A 71 5.73 1.69 8.63
N CYS A 72 6.69 1.68 7.70
CA CYS A 72 6.68 0.75 6.58
C CYS A 72 6.94 -0.69 7.06
N ASN A 73 6.45 -1.68 6.31
CA ASN A 73 6.90 -3.06 6.47
C ASN A 73 8.39 -3.14 6.11
N ARG A 74 9.25 -3.37 7.11
CA ARG A 74 10.70 -3.33 6.95
C ARG A 74 11.41 -4.15 8.02
N VAL A 75 12.68 -4.46 7.75
CA VAL A 75 13.64 -5.11 8.62
C VAL A 75 14.85 -4.19 8.75
N ILE A 76 15.16 -3.75 9.98
CA ILE A 76 16.36 -2.95 10.24
C ILE A 76 17.54 -3.91 10.44
N THR A 77 18.58 -3.79 9.60
CA THR A 77 19.77 -4.64 9.66
C THR A 77 20.98 -3.92 9.08
N ARG A 78 22.15 -4.13 9.69
CA ARG A 78 23.46 -3.69 9.15
C ARG A 78 24.20 -4.80 8.41
N ASP A 79 23.71 -6.03 8.51
CA ASP A 79 24.26 -7.19 7.80
C ASP A 79 23.75 -7.17 6.36
N ALA A 80 24.65 -6.88 5.42
CA ALA A 80 24.37 -6.85 3.99
C ALA A 80 24.03 -8.24 3.41
N ALA A 81 24.55 -9.31 4.02
CA ALA A 81 24.29 -10.68 3.56
C ALA A 81 22.81 -11.10 3.71
N ARG A 82 22.02 -10.33 4.46
CA ARG A 82 20.56 -10.54 4.56
C ARG A 82 19.78 -10.16 3.31
N ALA A 83 20.34 -9.32 2.44
CA ALA A 83 19.71 -8.95 1.17
C ALA A 83 20.07 -9.91 0.02
N GLU A 84 21.03 -10.81 0.24
CA GLU A 84 21.58 -11.72 -0.78
C GLU A 84 20.99 -13.14 -0.72
N ARG A 85 20.11 -13.42 0.24
CA ARG A 85 19.41 -14.70 0.42
C ARG A 85 17.96 -14.61 -0.01
#